data_AF-A0A960J2M4-F1
#
_entry.id   AF-A0A960J2M4-F1
#
_cell.length_a   1.000
_cell.length_b   1.000
_cell.length_c   1.000
_cell.angle_alpha   90.00
_cell.angle_beta   90.00
_cell.angle_gamma   90.00
#
_symmetry.space_group_name_H-M   'P 1'
#
loop_
_entity.id
_entity.type
_entity.pdbx_description
1 polymer ?
#
loop_
_entity_poly.entity_id
_entity_poly.type
_entity_poly.pdbx_seq_one_letter_code
_entity_poly.pdbx_strand_id
1 'polypeptide(L)'
;MALTTRQRTTLYTAIADAIGTEEAGLLLDQFPAREGDELITRDHLATGLAEVRTEIAEVRTEIAGVRTEIARMENRLYVAMVSISVVAIGVVTALTR
;
A
#
# COMPACT_ATOMS: atom_id res chain seq x y z
N MET A 1 29.89 8.98 5.06
CA MET A 1 29.07 8.11 5.95
C MET A 1 28.04 9.01 6.62
N ALA A 2 26.74 8.76 6.43
CA ALA A 2 25.71 9.60 7.04
C ALA A 2 25.53 9.23 8.53
N LEU A 3 25.59 10.22 9.41
CA LEU A 3 25.42 10.04 10.86
C LEU A 3 23.92 10.09 11.23
N THR A 4 23.51 9.33 12.25
CA THR A 4 22.18 9.49 12.85
C THR A 4 22.08 10.82 13.61
N THR A 5 20.89 11.37 13.79
CA THR A 5 20.62 12.61 14.52
C THR A 5 21.16 12.54 15.95
N ARG A 6 20.99 11.40 16.63
CA ARG A 6 21.53 11.18 17.98
C ARG A 6 23.06 11.20 18.00
N GLN A 7 23.70 10.49 17.07
CA GLN A 7 25.16 10.49 16.94
C GLN A 7 25.69 11.88 16.60
N ARG A 8 24.98 12.62 15.75
CA ARG A 8 25.32 13.99 15.34
C ARG A 8 25.26 14.95 16.53
N THR A 9 24.22 14.87 17.36
CA THR A 9 24.12 15.69 18.59
C THR A 9 25.24 15.36 19.58
N THR A 10 25.52 14.07 19.80
CA THR A 10 26.62 13.67 20.68
C THR A 10 27.99 14.11 20.15
N LEU A 11 28.21 14.01 18.83
CA LEU A 11 29.43 14.54 18.20
C LEU A 11 29.52 16.06 18.33
N TYR A 12 28.42 16.79 18.10
CA TYR A 12 28.40 18.24 18.22
C TYR A 12 28.81 18.69 19.62
N THR A 13 28.21 18.11 20.66
CA THR A 13 28.53 18.48 22.04
C THR A 13 29.99 18.15 22.39
N ALA A 14 30.49 16.99 21.98
CA ALA A 14 31.86 16.58 22.28
C ALA A 14 32.92 17.41 21.55
N ILE A 15 32.63 17.81 20.31
CA ILE A 15 33.57 18.58 19.47
C ILE A 15 33.50 20.07 19.83
N ALA A 16 32.31 20.62 20.06
CA ALA A 16 32.14 22.02 20.44
C ALA A 16 32.87 22.39 21.74
N ASP A 17 33.00 21.45 22.67
CA ASP A 17 33.77 21.61 23.91
C ASP A 17 35.28 21.77 23.65
N ALA A 18 35.78 21.20 22.56
CA ALA A 18 37.21 21.20 22.22
C ALA A 18 37.62 22.30 21.23
N ILE A 19 36.77 22.67 20.28
CA ILE A 19 37.13 23.57 19.17
C ILE A 19 36.22 24.79 19.01
N GLY A 20 35.17 24.93 19.82
CA GLY A 20 34.18 26.00 19.67
C GLY A 20 32.92 25.56 18.90
N THR A 21 31.80 26.22 19.19
CA THR A 21 30.47 25.87 18.65
C THR A 21 30.33 26.16 17.16
N GLU A 22 31.07 27.15 16.65
CA GLU A 22 31.02 27.61 15.27
C GLU A 22 31.82 26.67 14.37
N GLU A 23 33.03 26.32 14.81
CA GLU A 23 33.94 25.39 14.16
C GLU A 23 33.38 23.96 14.15
N ALA A 24 32.73 23.54 15.25
CA ALA A 24 32.02 22.27 15.32
C ALA A 24 30.85 22.20 14.33
N GLY A 25 30.18 23.32 14.06
CA GLY A 25 29.13 23.43 13.04
C GLY A 25 29.70 23.18 11.64
N LEU A 26 30.77 23.88 11.28
CA LEU A 26 31.45 23.75 9.98
C LEU A 26 31.97 22.32 9.72
N LEU A 27 32.43 21.62 10.76
CA LEU A 27 32.85 20.22 10.64
C LEU A 27 31.66 19.26 10.45
N LEU A 28 30.52 19.55 11.07
CA LEU A 28 29.32 18.71 10.92
C LEU A 28 28.61 18.92 9.58
N ASP A 29 28.80 20.06 8.92
CA ASP A 29 28.32 20.27 7.55
C ASP A 29 28.96 19.29 6.55
N GLN A 30 30.14 18.75 6.85
CA GLN A 30 30.78 17.69 6.07
C GLN A 30 30.12 16.31 6.26
N PHE A 31 29.20 16.17 7.24
CA PHE A 31 28.50 14.94 7.57
C PHE A 31 26.99 15.18 7.63
N PRO A 32 26.29 15.26 6.48
CA PRO A 32 24.84 15.45 6.46
C PRO A 32 24.12 14.33 7.23
N ALA A 33 23.05 14.70 7.93
CA ALA A 33 22.20 13.75 8.63
C ALA A 33 21.59 12.77 7.64
N ARG A 34 21.51 11.48 8.02
CA ARG A 34 20.91 10.46 7.17
C ARG A 34 19.43 10.79 6.94
N GLU A 35 18.97 10.84 5.68
CA GLU A 35 17.61 11.24 5.23
C GLU A 35 16.45 10.59 6.00
N GLY A 36 16.66 9.42 6.62
CA GLY A 36 15.63 8.73 7.42
C GLY A 36 15.43 9.24 8.85
N ASP A 37 16.17 10.26 9.29
CA ASP A 37 16.13 10.80 10.66
C ASP A 37 15.66 12.27 10.70
N GLU A 38 15.12 12.76 9.58
CA GLU A 38 14.42 14.03 9.51
C GLU A 38 13.03 13.87 10.14
N LEU A 39 12.68 14.77 11.07
CA LEU A 39 11.39 14.72 11.76
C LEU A 39 10.26 14.91 10.73
N ILE A 40 9.66 13.81 10.27
CA ILE A 40 8.43 13.87 9.49
C ILE A 40 7.39 14.58 10.36
N THR A 41 6.85 15.70 9.86
CA THR A 41 5.80 16.41 10.58
C THR A 41 4.58 15.50 10.74
N ARG A 42 3.85 15.64 11.85
CA ARG A 42 2.59 14.88 12.05
C ARG A 42 1.64 15.03 10.87
N ASP A 43 1.64 16.20 10.23
CA ASP A 43 0.84 16.50 9.05
C ASP A 43 1.28 15.68 7.84
N HIS A 44 2.57 15.55 7.57
CA HIS A 44 3.06 14.71 6.46
C HIS A 44 2.72 13.23 6.67
N LEU A 45 2.88 12.72 7.90
CA LEU A 45 2.45 11.36 8.23
C LEU A 45 0.94 11.18 8.10
N ALA A 46 0.14 12.17 8.52
CA ALA A 46 -1.31 12.13 8.40
C ALA A 46 -1.76 12.12 6.94
N THR A 47 -1.12 12.92 6.08
CA THR A 47 -1.35 12.93 4.63
C THR A 47 -1.03 11.57 4.02
N GLY A 48 0.16 11.02 4.29
CA GLY A 48 0.53 9.69 3.78
C GLY A 48 -0.41 8.59 4.25
N LEU A 49 -0.89 8.62 5.50
CA LEU A 49 -1.91 7.69 5.98
C LEU A 49 -3.27 7.89 5.31
N ALA A 50 -3.65 9.12 4.98
CA ALA A 50 -4.90 9.41 4.29
C ALA A 50 -4.87 8.91 2.84
N GLU A 51 -3.75 9.05 2.16
CA GLU A 51 -3.51 8.50 0.83
C GLU A 51 -3.62 6.97 0.85
N VAL A 52 -2.89 6.30 1.74
CA VAL A 52 -2.96 4.83 1.89
C VAL A 52 -4.39 4.37 2.22
N ARG A 53 -5.13 5.10 3.05
CA ARG A 53 -6.55 4.77 3.33
C ARG A 53 -7.43 4.88 2.09
N THR A 54 -7.16 5.85 1.24
CA THR A 54 -7.89 6.06 -0.02
C THR A 54 -7.61 4.92 -0.99
N GLU A 55 -6.34 4.57 -1.19
CA GLU A 55 -5.94 3.43 -2.03
C GLU A 55 -6.57 2.12 -1.53
N ILE A 56 -6.59 1.88 -0.22
CA ILE A 56 -7.26 0.71 0.37
C ILE A 56 -8.77 0.70 0.07
N ALA A 57 -9.42 1.85 0.09
CA ALA A 57 -10.85 1.96 -0.22
C ALA A 57 -11.13 1.69 -1.71
N GLU A 58 -10.26 2.15 -2.61
CA GLU A 58 -10.33 1.87 -4.04
C GLU A 58 -10.17 0.37 -4.32
N VAL A 59 -9.12 -0.26 -3.77
CA VAL A 59 -8.89 -1.70 -3.91
C VAL A 59 -10.07 -2.53 -3.38
N ARG A 60 -10.69 -2.12 -2.26
CA ARG A 60 -11.90 -2.78 -1.73
C ARG A 60 -13.08 -2.69 -2.71
N THR A 61 -13.23 -1.55 -3.38
CA THR A 61 -14.27 -1.32 -4.38
C THR A 61 -14.04 -2.21 -5.60
N GLU A 62 -12.81 -2.30 -6.09
CA GLU A 62 -12.43 -3.18 -7.19
C GLU A 62 -12.69 -4.66 -6.86
N ILE A 63 -12.30 -5.11 -5.66
CA ILE A 63 -12.57 -6.48 -5.19
C ILE A 63 -14.08 -6.77 -5.15
N ALA A 64 -14.91 -5.81 -4.72
CA ALA A 64 -16.36 -5.96 -4.72
C ALA A 64 -16.92 -6.07 -6.17
N GLY A 65 -16.35 -5.31 -7.10
CA GLY A 65 -16.64 -5.41 -8.53
C GLY A 65 -16.33 -6.80 -9.07
N VAL A 66 -15.11 -7.29 -8.87
CA VAL A 66 -14.67 -8.63 -9.31
C VAL A 66 -15.57 -9.73 -8.74
N ARG A 67 -15.92 -9.66 -7.44
CA ARG A 67 -16.86 -10.62 -6.83
C ARG A 67 -18.24 -10.62 -7.50
N THR A 68 -18.74 -9.44 -7.86
CA THR A 68 -20.02 -9.30 -8.56
C THR A 68 -19.97 -9.91 -9.96
N GLU A 69 -18.86 -9.73 -10.67
CA GLU A 69 -18.66 -10.32 -12.00
C GLU A 69 -18.59 -11.84 -11.95
N ILE A 70 -17.86 -12.40 -10.98
CA ILE A 70 -17.79 -13.85 -10.75
C ILE A 70 -19.19 -14.41 -10.49
N ALA A 71 -19.95 -13.81 -9.56
CA ALA A 71 -21.31 -14.28 -9.26
C ALA A 71 -22.23 -14.23 -10.49
N ARG A 72 -22.07 -13.22 -11.35
CA ARG A 72 -22.82 -13.11 -12.61
C ARG A 72 -22.41 -14.21 -13.59
N MET A 73 -21.12 -14.53 -13.69
CA MET A 73 -20.62 -15.63 -14.53
C MET A 73 -21.14 -16.98 -14.05
N GLU A 74 -21.08 -17.25 -12.75
CA GLU A 74 -21.63 -18.47 -12.14
C GLU A 74 -23.12 -18.61 -12.48
N ASN A 75 -23.90 -17.55 -12.29
CA ASN A 75 -25.33 -17.56 -12.64
C ASN A 75 -25.56 -17.89 -14.12
N ARG A 76 -24.79 -17.27 -15.03
CA ARG A 76 -24.88 -17.57 -16.48
C ARG A 76 -24.58 -19.03 -16.78
N LEU A 77 -23.56 -19.61 -16.14
CA LEU A 77 -23.22 -21.03 -16.30
C LEU A 77 -24.34 -21.93 -15.78
N TYR A 78 -24.89 -21.64 -14.60
CA TYR A 78 -26.03 -22.38 -14.06
C TYR A 78 -27.23 -22.35 -15.01
N VAL A 79 -27.60 -21.17 -15.51
CA VAL A 79 -28.72 -21.04 -16.46
C VAL A 79 -28.44 -21.81 -17.75
N ALA A 80 -27.23 -21.72 -18.30
CA ALA A 80 -26.85 -22.47 -19.51
C ALA A 80 -26.97 -23.99 -19.30
N MET A 81 -26.45 -24.50 -18.19
CA MET A 81 -26.52 -25.92 -17.84
C MET A 81 -27.97 -26.40 -17.71
N VAL A 82 -28.79 -25.67 -16.95
CA VAL A 82 -30.22 -26.01 -16.78
C VAL A 82 -30.93 -25.99 -18.13
N SER A 83 -30.66 -25.00 -18.97
CA SER A 83 -31.26 -24.89 -20.31
C SER A 83 -30.92 -26.10 -21.18
N ILE A 84 -29.65 -26.51 -21.19
CA ILE A 84 -29.18 -27.70 -21.92
C ILE A 84 -29.88 -28.96 -21.39
N SER A 85 -29.95 -29.15 -20.06
CA SER A 85 -30.62 -30.30 -19.46
C SER A 85 -32.10 -30.37 -19.84
N VAL A 86 -32.81 -29.24 -19.81
CA VAL A 86 -34.24 -29.17 -20.19
C VAL A 86 -34.42 -29.54 -21.66
N VAL A 87 -33.58 -29.01 -22.56
CA VAL A 87 -33.63 -29.35 -23.99
C VAL A 87 -33.34 -30.84 -24.20
N ALA A 88 -32.32 -31.39 -23.54
CA ALA A 88 -31.96 -32.80 -23.65
C ALA A 88 -33.10 -33.71 -23.20
N ILE A 89 -33.76 -33.41 -22.06
CA ILE A 89 -34.93 -34.16 -21.57
C ILE A 89 -36.07 -34.11 -22.59
N GLY A 90 -36.34 -32.93 -23.17
CA GLY A 90 -37.37 -32.76 -24.20
C GLY A 90 -37.10 -33.63 -25.44
N VAL A 91 -35.85 -33.64 -25.92
CA VAL A 91 -35.42 -34.46 -27.06
C VAL A 91 -35.58 -35.95 -26.77
N VAL A 92 -35.10 -36.42 -25.62
CA VAL A 92 -35.23 -37.84 -25.21
C VAL A 92 -36.70 -38.24 -25.16
N THR A 93 -37.53 -37.43 -24.51
CA THR A 93 -38.97 -37.70 -24.38
C THR A 93 -39.65 -37.81 -25.74
N ALA A 94 -39.33 -36.92 -26.68
CA ALA A 94 -39.87 -36.93 -28.04
C ALA A 94 -39.43 -38.14 -28.87
N LEU A 95 -38.22 -38.67 -28.64
CA LEU A 95 -37.74 -39.88 -29.32
C LEU A 95 -38.32 -41.17 -28.75
N THR A 96 -38.73 -41.17 -27.48
CA THR A 96 -39.28 -42.34 -26.78
C THR A 96 -40.81 -42.47 -26.88
N ARG A 97 -41.49 -41.51 -27.51
CA ARG A 97 -42.95 -41.45 -27.65
C ARG A 97 -43.36 -41.76 -29.08
#